data_AF-A0A4Q9PQJ1-F1
#
_entry.id   AF-A0A4Q9PQJ1-F1
#
_cell.length_a   1.000
_cell.length_b   1.000
_cell.length_c   1.000
_cell.angle_alpha   90.00
_cell.angle_beta   90.00
_cell.angle_gamma   90.00
#
_symmetry.space_group_name_H-M   'P 1'
#
loop_
_entity.id
_entity.type
_entity.pdbx_description
1 polymer ?
#
loop_
_entity_poly.entity_id
_entity_poly.type
_entity_poly.pdbx_seq_one_letter_code
_entity_poly.pdbx_strand_id
1 'polypeptide(L)'
;MPSDYRYERIPTSDEKRRVPRQEPTSDVRELHRRLEQDPRFNPPTPSPWKRFALVLFLVFLLYVGLKLRVNAIKNLEPEPSVVHATR
;
A
#
# COMPACT_ATOMS: atom_id res chain seq x y z
N MET A 1 12.64 3.10 -59.08
CA MET A 1 12.72 1.80 -58.39
C MET A 1 11.64 1.76 -57.31
N PRO A 2 10.50 1.08 -57.50
CA PRO A 2 9.54 0.91 -56.41
C PRO A 2 10.00 -0.25 -55.52
N SER A 3 10.02 -0.05 -54.21
CA SER A 3 10.32 -1.08 -53.23
C SER A 3 9.08 -1.93 -52.96
N ASP A 4 9.12 -3.19 -53.39
CA ASP A 4 8.13 -4.20 -53.01
C ASP A 4 8.32 -4.58 -51.54
N TYR A 5 7.63 -3.87 -50.64
CA TYR A 5 7.54 -4.28 -49.24
C TYR A 5 6.53 -5.42 -49.12
N ARG A 6 7.03 -6.65 -48.99
CA ARG A 6 6.22 -7.83 -48.70
C ARG A 6 5.94 -7.90 -47.19
N TYR A 7 4.76 -7.45 -46.78
CA TYR A 7 4.27 -7.65 -45.42
C TYR A 7 3.82 -9.10 -45.24
N GLU A 8 4.51 -9.84 -44.38
CA GLU A 8 4.04 -11.14 -43.91
C GLU A 8 2.90 -10.92 -42.91
N ARG A 9 1.73 -11.52 -43.18
CA ARG A 9 0.61 -11.46 -42.24
C ARG A 9 0.94 -12.38 -41.07
N ILE A 10 0.83 -11.84 -39.86
CA ILE A 10 0.94 -12.63 -38.64
C ILE A 10 -0.17 -13.70 -38.69
N PRO A 11 0.15 -15.00 -38.57
CA PRO A 11 -0.86 -16.04 -38.59
C PRO A 11 -1.86 -15.81 -37.46
N THR A 12 -3.11 -15.55 -37.82
CA THR A 12 -4.23 -15.40 -36.88
C THR A 12 -4.81 -16.76 -36.46
N SER A 13 -4.36 -17.84 -37.09
CA SER A 13 -4.73 -19.20 -36.71
C SER A 13 -4.10 -19.53 -35.36
N ASP A 14 -4.95 -19.74 -34.37
CA ASP A 14 -4.62 -20.07 -32.97
C ASP A 14 -4.06 -21.51 -32.82
N GLU A 15 -3.33 -22.03 -33.82
CA GLU A 15 -2.79 -23.40 -33.84
C GLU A 15 -1.76 -23.65 -32.73
N LYS A 16 -1.16 -22.58 -32.19
CA LYS A 16 -0.21 -22.68 -31.07
C LYS A 16 -0.90 -22.76 -29.71
N ARG A 17 -2.22 -22.61 -29.62
CA ARG A 17 -2.97 -22.70 -28.36
C ARG A 17 -3.35 -24.13 -28.04
N ARG A 18 -2.33 -24.95 -27.80
CA ARG A 18 -2.51 -26.28 -27.20
C ARG A 18 -2.88 -26.22 -25.71
N VAL A 19 -2.90 -25.02 -25.12
CA VAL A 19 -3.36 -24.79 -23.75
C VAL A 19 -4.72 -24.11 -23.81
N PRO A 20 -5.82 -24.80 -23.48
CA PRO A 20 -7.13 -24.18 -23.46
C PRO A 20 -7.08 -22.95 -22.54
N ARG A 21 -7.62 -21.83 -23.02
CA ARG A 21 -7.87 -20.67 -22.15
C ARG A 21 -8.72 -21.20 -20.99
N GLN A 22 -8.22 -21.13 -19.76
CA GLN A 22 -9.11 -21.28 -18.63
C GLN A 22 -10.02 -20.06 -18.64
N GLU A 23 -11.22 -20.22 -19.20
CA GLU A 23 -12.25 -19.20 -19.11
C GLU A 23 -12.58 -18.98 -17.63
N PRO A 24 -12.81 -17.73 -17.20
CA PRO A 24 -13.21 -17.48 -15.82
C PRO A 24 -14.50 -18.25 -15.54
N THR A 25 -14.44 -19.23 -14.64
CA THR A 25 -15.63 -19.94 -14.17
C THR A 25 -16.62 -18.92 -13.62
N SER A 26 -17.89 -19.02 -14.01
CA SER A 26 -18.98 -18.17 -13.49
C SER A 26 -19.34 -18.45 -12.03
N ASP A 27 -18.86 -19.56 -11.46
CA ASP A 27 -19.03 -19.87 -10.05
C ASP A 27 -18.10 -19.03 -9.18
N VAL A 28 -18.71 -18.12 -8.41
CA VAL A 28 -18.04 -17.22 -7.48
C VAL A 28 -17.25 -17.98 -6.39
N ARG A 29 -17.72 -19.17 -5.97
CA ARG A 29 -17.01 -19.97 -4.96
C ARG A 29 -15.72 -20.55 -5.51
N GLU A 30 -15.75 -21.05 -6.73
CA GLU A 30 -14.55 -21.56 -7.40
C GLU A 30 -13.55 -20.43 -7.67
N LEU A 31 -14.05 -19.24 -8.04
CA LEU A 31 -13.23 -18.05 -8.22
C LEU A 31 -12.51 -17.65 -6.93
N HIS A 32 -13.21 -17.61 -5.79
CA HIS A 32 -12.59 -17.31 -4.49
C HIS A 32 -11.52 -18.33 -4.13
N ARG A 33 -11.81 -19.62 -4.31
CA ARG A 33 -10.85 -20.70 -4.03
C ARG A 33 -9.58 -20.58 -4.89
N ARG A 34 -9.72 -20.24 -6.18
CA ARG A 34 -8.58 -20.02 -7.08
C ARG A 34 -7.79 -18.76 -6.71
N LEU A 35 -8.48 -17.71 -6.27
CA LEU A 35 -7.85 -16.46 -5.85
C LEU A 35 -7.07 -16.61 -4.54
N GLU A 36 -7.61 -17.36 -3.58
CA GLU A 36 -6.92 -17.68 -2.31
C GLU A 36 -5.64 -18.50 -2.52
N GLN A 37 -5.60 -19.32 -3.57
CA GLN A 37 -4.45 -20.13 -3.95
C GLN A 37 -3.38 -19.34 -4.70
N ASP A 38 -3.71 -18.16 -5.24
CA ASP A 38 -2.73 -17.35 -5.95
C ASP A 38 -1.83 -16.60 -4.94
N PRO A 39 -0.52 -16.95 -4.85
CA PRO A 39 0.40 -16.33 -3.91
C PRO A 39 0.61 -14.83 -4.15
N ARG A 40 0.19 -14.31 -5.31
CA ARG A 40 0.26 -12.87 -5.62
C ARG A 40 -0.79 -12.08 -4.84
N PHE A 41 -1.95 -12.66 -4.60
CA PHE A 41 -3.07 -11.99 -3.94
C PHE A 41 -3.19 -12.35 -2.46
N ASN A 42 -2.50 -13.40 -2.01
CA ASN A 42 -2.57 -13.88 -0.63
C ASN A 42 -1.17 -13.96 0.01
N PRO A 43 -0.45 -12.83 0.17
CA PRO A 43 0.85 -12.83 0.82
C PRO A 43 0.73 -13.33 2.27
N PRO A 44 1.73 -14.07 2.78
CA PRO A 44 1.68 -14.58 4.14
C PRO A 44 1.58 -13.42 5.13
N THR A 45 0.80 -13.65 6.18
CA THR A 45 0.62 -12.66 7.24
C THR A 45 1.97 -12.19 7.78
N PRO A 46 2.16 -10.88 8.02
CA PRO A 46 3.44 -10.36 8.49
C PRO A 46 3.80 -10.96 9.85
N SER A 47 5.10 -11.17 10.07
CA SER A 47 5.67 -11.70 11.31
C SER A 47 5.07 -11.03 12.56
N PRO A 48 4.77 -11.78 13.64
CA PRO A 48 4.25 -11.22 14.89
C PRO A 48 5.07 -10.03 15.40
N TRP A 49 6.40 -10.08 15.26
CA TRP A 49 7.28 -9.00 15.69
C TRP A 49 7.02 -7.67 14.97
N LYS A 50 6.76 -7.72 13.66
CA LYS A 50 6.42 -6.53 12.87
C LYS A 50 5.10 -5.92 13.34
N ARG A 51 4.13 -6.76 13.72
CA ARG A 51 2.85 -6.31 14.28
C ARG A 51 3.04 -5.63 15.63
N PHE A 52 3.83 -6.23 16.53
CA PHE A 52 4.16 -5.62 17.83
C PHE A 52 4.90 -4.29 17.68
N ALA A 53 5.89 -4.23 16.79
CA ALA A 53 6.62 -3.00 16.50
C ALA A 53 5.69 -1.90 15.96
N LEU A 54 4.73 -2.26 15.09
CA LEU A 54 3.74 -1.31 14.55
C LEU A 54 2.82 -0.78 15.65
N VAL A 55 2.32 -1.64 16.53
CA VAL A 55 1.48 -1.22 17.67
C VAL A 55 2.26 -0.31 18.61
N LEU A 56 3.49 -0.69 18.96
CA LEU A 56 4.36 0.12 19.81
C LEU A 56 4.68 1.48 19.17
N PHE A 57 4.93 1.51 17.86
CA PHE A 57 5.15 2.75 17.11
C PHE A 57 3.92 3.68 17.15
N LEU A 58 2.71 3.13 17.00
CA LEU A 58 1.47 3.92 17.12
C LEU A 58 1.31 4.52 18.51
N VAL A 59 1.55 3.73 19.57
CA VAL A 59 1.51 4.21 20.96
C VAL A 59 2.57 5.29 21.19
N PHE A 60 3.77 5.11 20.64
CA PHE A 60 4.84 6.10 20.70
C PHE A 60 4.44 7.42 20.02
N LEU A 61 3.87 7.37 18.82
CA LEU A 61 3.37 8.57 18.13
C LEU A 61 2.29 9.29 18.93
N LEU A 62 1.35 8.54 19.52
CA LEU A 62 0.32 9.10 20.39
C LEU A 62 0.94 9.79 21.61
N TYR A 63 1.90 9.15 22.26
CA TYR A 63 2.62 9.73 23.40
C TYR A 63 3.35 11.02 23.02
N VAL A 64 4.09 11.02 21.91
CA VAL A 64 4.80 12.22 21.41
C VAL A 64 3.81 13.34 21.10
N GLY A 65 2.71 13.05 20.41
CA GLY A 65 1.67 14.03 20.12
C GLY A 65 1.06 14.66 21.39
N LEU A 66 0.75 13.84 22.40
CA LEU A 66 0.26 14.33 23.69
C LEU A 66 1.31 15.18 24.42
N LYS A 67 2.57 14.75 24.43
CA LYS A 67 3.67 15.50 25.06
C LYS A 67 3.89 16.86 24.39
N LEU A 68 3.83 16.91 23.06
CA LEU A 68 3.89 18.16 22.29
C LEU A 68 2.72 19.08 22.62
N ARG A 69 1.49 18.55 22.68
CA ARG A 69 0.30 19.33 23.03
C ARG A 69 0.39 19.90 24.44
N VAL A 70 0.80 19.09 25.42
CA VAL A 70 1.00 19.55 26.81
C VAL A 70 2.09 20.63 26.87
N ASN A 71 3.20 20.45 26.15
CA ASN A 71 4.25 21.46 26.10
C ASN A 71 3.75 22.76 25.46
N ALA A 72 2.99 22.69 24.37
CA ALA A 72 2.42 23.88 23.73
C ALA A 72 1.54 24.67 24.71
N ILE A 73 0.64 23.99 25.45
CA ILE A 73 -0.22 24.63 26.45
C ILE A 73 0.61 25.29 27.56
N LYS A 74 1.66 24.63 28.06
CA LYS A 74 2.55 25.21 29.08
C LYS A 74 3.30 26.47 28.59
N ASN A 75 3.67 26.52 27.31
CA ASN A 75 4.34 27.68 26.72
C ASN A 75 3.36 28.78 26.30
N LEU A 76 2.05 28.51 26.32
CA LEU A 76 0.97 29.48 26.09
C LEU A 76 0.61 30.26 27.37
N GLU A 77 1.03 29.79 28.54
CA GLU A 77 1.04 30.53 29.80
C GLU A 77 2.47 31.01 30.13
N PRO A 78 3.15 31.81 29.30
CA PRO A 78 4.30 32.53 29.80
C PRO A 78 3.75 33.51 30.85
N GLU A 79 4.14 33.32 32.12
CA GLU A 79 4.10 34.37 33.14
C GLU A 79 4.47 35.69 32.44
N PRO A 80 3.57 36.69 32.44
CA PRO A 80 3.80 37.89 31.65
C PRO A 80 5.14 38.46 32.10
N SER A 81 6.12 38.47 31.21
CA SER A 81 7.43 39.08 31.48
C SER A 81 7.19 40.57 31.64
N VAL A 82 6.88 41.00 32.86
CA VAL A 82 6.67 42.39 33.22
C VAL A 82 8.02 43.08 33.11
N VAL A 83 8.26 43.68 31.94
CA VAL A 83 9.44 44.53 31.74
C VAL A 83 9.19 45.82 32.50
N HIS A 84 9.78 45.94 33.69
CA HIS A 84 9.80 47.20 34.41
C HIS A 84 10.77 48.15 33.70
N ALA A 85 10.22 49.18 33.04
CA ALA A 85 11.03 50.26 32.50
C ALA A 85 11.49 51.16 33.66
N THR A 86 12.79 51.16 33.93
CA THR A 86 13.41 52.13 34.85
C THR A 86 13.61 53.45 34.10
N ARG A 87 13.15 54.55 34.69
CA ARG A 87 13.27 55.92 34.16
C ARG A 87 14.62 56.53 34.50
#